data_AF-A0A2V1NBH8-F1
#
_entry.id   AF-A0A2V1NBH8-F1
#
_cell.length_a   1.000
_cell.length_b   1.000
_cell.length_c   1.000
_cell.angle_alpha   90.00
_cell.angle_beta   90.00
_cell.angle_gamma   90.00
#
_symmetry.space_group_name_H-M   'P 1'
#
loop_
_entity.id
_entity.type
_entity.pdbx_description
1 polymer ?
#
loop_
_entity_poly.entity_id
_entity_poly.type
_entity_poly.pdbx_seq_one_letter_code
_entity_poly.pdbx_strand_id
1 'polypeptide(L)'
;MAMLIDGTSGRTLAIRSREPLFDRLRELLDPTYTGTVPVPSSWDEGHHPPVRLTVVWGRSGVGGWPQDDLPPSGAVAVEQTDQVILADDGTPWIRRDVAPEFEDADVRWHPAPRSAYERWEREGVFPGATPSAPGSDPGWWVVPGVVGVVLGAGGVLLVRRAAARRDAGPPRDEPRQELIEL
;
A
#
# COMPACT_ATOMS: atom_id res chain seq x y z
N MET A 1 5.25 -12.95 5.49
CA MET A 1 3.77 -12.97 5.42
C MET A 1 3.32 -11.78 4.59
N ALA A 2 2.08 -11.78 4.10
CA ALA A 2 1.54 -10.64 3.38
C ALA A 2 0.11 -10.35 3.83
N MET A 3 -0.26 -9.08 3.88
CA MET A 3 -1.64 -8.62 4.03
C MET A 3 -2.05 -7.93 2.74
N LEU A 4 -3.15 -8.39 2.15
CA LEU A 4 -3.71 -7.86 0.93
C LEU A 4 -4.89 -6.98 1.29
N ILE A 5 -5.00 -5.84 0.63
CA ILE A 5 -6.08 -4.87 0.80
C ILE A 5 -6.66 -4.59 -0.58
N ASP A 6 -7.91 -4.96 -0.78
CA ASP A 6 -8.63 -4.68 -2.01
C ASP A 6 -8.81 -3.16 -2.17
N GLY A 7 -8.38 -2.62 -3.31
CA GLY A 7 -8.41 -1.17 -3.54
C GLY A 7 -9.81 -0.58 -3.74
N THR A 8 -10.80 -1.43 -4.04
CA THR A 8 -12.19 -0.97 -4.28
C THR A 8 -13.05 -1.09 -3.02
N SER A 9 -12.99 -2.23 -2.35
CA SER A 9 -13.83 -2.58 -1.20
C SER A 9 -13.15 -2.38 0.15
N GLY A 10 -11.82 -2.19 0.18
CA GLY A 10 -11.03 -2.11 1.41
C GLY A 10 -10.93 -3.43 2.17
N ARG A 11 -11.43 -4.54 1.61
CA ARG A 11 -11.37 -5.86 2.25
C ARG A 11 -9.92 -6.29 2.43
N THR A 12 -9.64 -6.90 3.58
CA THR A 12 -8.30 -7.34 3.93
C THR A 12 -8.20 -8.86 4.02
N LEU A 13 -7.11 -9.43 3.53
CA LEU A 13 -6.80 -10.85 3.63
C LEU A 13 -5.33 -11.04 4.03
N ALA A 14 -5.09 -11.73 5.15
CA ALA A 14 -3.75 -12.10 5.57
C ALA A 14 -3.39 -13.49 5.04
N ILE A 15 -2.23 -13.62 4.40
CA ILE A 15 -1.73 -14.86 3.82
C ILE A 15 -0.31 -15.17 4.31
N ARG A 16 -0.02 -16.46 4.47
CA ARG A 16 1.29 -16.97 4.88
C ARG A 16 2.09 -17.43 3.66
N SER A 17 3.42 -17.48 3.82
CA SER A 17 4.35 -17.83 2.75
C SER A 17 4.21 -19.26 2.20
N ARG A 18 3.47 -20.13 2.88
CA ARG A 18 3.25 -21.53 2.47
C ARG A 18 1.97 -21.71 1.66
N GLU A 19 1.19 -20.65 1.45
CA GLU A 19 -0.08 -20.70 0.75
C GLU A 19 0.12 -20.46 -0.76
N PRO A 20 -0.57 -21.19 -1.66
CA PRO A 20 -0.43 -21.01 -3.11
C PRO A 20 -0.76 -19.59 -3.60
N LEU A 21 -1.61 -18.87 -2.86
CA LEU A 21 -1.92 -17.47 -3.13
C LEU A 21 -0.70 -16.55 -2.95
N PHE A 22 0.20 -16.89 -2.03
CA PHE A 22 1.43 -16.15 -1.80
C PHE A 22 2.39 -16.26 -2.99
N ASP A 23 2.52 -17.46 -3.57
CA ASP A 23 3.38 -17.66 -4.74
C ASP A 23 2.87 -16.90 -5.97
N ARG A 24 1.55 -16.96 -6.23
CA ARG A 24 0.91 -16.15 -7.28
C ARG A 24 1.12 -14.66 -7.08
N LEU A 25 1.05 -14.21 -5.83
CA LEU A 25 1.27 -12.81 -5.50
C LEU A 25 2.73 -12.39 -5.78
N ARG A 26 3.69 -13.25 -5.46
CA ARG A 26 5.10 -13.00 -5.80
C ARG A 26 5.35 -12.98 -7.30
N GLU A 27 4.67 -13.83 -8.07
CA GLU A 27 4.73 -13.81 -9.54
C GLU A 27 4.23 -12.49 -10.11
N LEU A 28 3.13 -11.94 -9.56
CA LEU A 28 2.58 -10.67 -10.00
C LEU A 28 3.47 -9.48 -9.63
N LEU A 29 3.94 -9.44 -8.37
CA LEU A 29 4.59 -8.24 -7.82
C LEU A 29 6.10 -8.21 -8.03
N ASP A 30 6.75 -9.35 -8.30
CA ASP A 30 8.21 -9.49 -8.29
C ASP A 30 8.87 -8.70 -7.13
N PRO A 31 8.65 -9.11 -5.86
CA PRO A 31 9.18 -8.42 -4.68
C PRO A 31 10.71 -8.32 -4.65
N THR A 32 11.42 -9.04 -5.53
CA THR A 32 12.87 -9.00 -5.65
C THR A 32 13.38 -7.97 -6.65
N TYR A 33 12.51 -7.38 -7.46
CA TYR A 33 12.88 -6.31 -8.37
C TYR A 33 13.39 -5.07 -7.62
N THR A 34 14.62 -4.65 -7.94
CA THR A 34 15.29 -3.52 -7.28
C THR A 34 15.37 -2.25 -8.13
N GLY A 35 15.01 -2.32 -9.40
CA GLY A 35 15.06 -1.17 -10.31
C GLY A 35 13.89 -0.21 -10.11
N THR A 36 13.89 0.84 -10.93
CA THR A 36 12.72 1.69 -11.15
C THR A 36 12.66 2.08 -12.62
N VAL A 37 11.46 2.06 -13.19
CA VAL A 37 11.17 2.45 -14.56
C VAL A 37 10.35 3.75 -14.49
N PRO A 38 10.68 4.76 -15.32
CA PRO A 38 9.86 5.96 -15.41
C PRO A 38 8.39 5.62 -15.71
N VAL A 39 7.49 6.19 -14.92
CA VAL A 39 6.04 6.06 -15.15
C VAL A 39 5.60 6.89 -16.35
N PRO A 40 4.40 6.64 -16.90
CA PRO A 40 3.80 7.56 -17.87
C PRO A 40 3.77 8.99 -17.31
N SER A 41 4.10 9.98 -18.15
CA SER A 41 4.15 11.39 -17.72
C SER A 41 2.81 11.93 -17.22
N SER A 42 1.70 11.28 -17.59
CA SER A 42 0.37 11.62 -17.04
C SER A 42 0.24 11.32 -15.54
N TRP A 43 1.16 10.56 -14.95
CA TRP A 43 1.14 10.14 -13.54
C TRP A 43 2.07 10.96 -12.65
N ASP A 44 2.82 11.89 -13.23
CA ASP A 44 3.70 12.80 -12.52
C ASP A 44 2.96 13.46 -11.36
N GLU A 45 3.64 13.72 -10.25
CA GLU A 45 3.04 14.34 -9.05
C GLU A 45 1.88 13.56 -8.39
N GLY A 46 1.75 12.26 -8.68
CA GLY A 46 0.77 11.38 -8.03
C GLY A 46 -0.57 11.28 -8.76
N HIS A 47 -0.63 11.71 -10.02
CA HIS A 47 -1.83 11.60 -10.87
C HIS A 47 -2.06 10.21 -11.45
N HIS A 48 -1.52 9.16 -10.81
CA HIS A 48 -1.74 7.79 -11.25
C HIS A 48 -3.20 7.37 -11.02
N PRO A 49 -3.72 6.39 -11.79
CA PRO A 49 -5.04 5.81 -11.59
C PRO A 49 -5.23 5.23 -10.17
N PRO A 50 -6.48 4.93 -9.77
CA PRO A 50 -6.76 4.30 -8.49
C PRO A 50 -6.02 2.98 -8.30
N VAL A 51 -5.55 2.76 -7.07
CA VAL A 51 -4.93 1.50 -6.66
C VAL A 51 -5.96 0.37 -6.69
N ARG A 52 -5.62 -0.75 -7.32
CA ARG A 52 -6.45 -1.97 -7.41
C ARG A 52 -6.23 -2.91 -6.24
N LEU A 53 -4.98 -3.02 -5.79
CA LEU A 53 -4.55 -3.91 -4.71
C LEU A 53 -3.41 -3.23 -3.96
N THR A 54 -3.47 -3.22 -2.64
CA THR A 54 -2.31 -2.90 -1.80
C THR A 54 -1.86 -4.15 -1.07
N VAL A 55 -0.55 -4.37 -1.00
CA VAL A 55 0.07 -5.50 -0.33
C VAL A 55 1.08 -4.99 0.66
N VAL A 56 0.85 -5.31 1.94
CA VAL A 56 1.79 -5.03 3.02
C VAL A 56 2.58 -6.30 3.29
N TRP A 57 3.89 -6.24 3.05
CA TRP A 57 4.81 -7.31 3.35
C TRP A 57 5.28 -7.19 4.80
N GLY A 58 5.09 -8.28 5.54
CA GLY A 58 5.45 -8.35 6.95
C GLY A 58 6.42 -9.48 7.25
N ARG A 59 7.35 -9.21 8.15
CA ARG A 59 8.17 -10.23 8.83
C ARG A 59 7.58 -10.50 10.20
N SER A 60 7.17 -11.74 10.44
CA SER A 60 6.72 -12.21 11.76
C SER A 60 7.91 -12.63 12.63
N GLY A 61 7.76 -12.57 13.96
CA GLY A 61 8.78 -13.02 14.90
C GLY A 61 9.90 -12.00 15.11
N VAL A 62 9.59 -10.73 14.83
CA VAL A 62 10.49 -9.62 15.12
C VAL A 62 10.35 -9.30 16.60
N GLY A 63 11.23 -9.86 17.43
CA GLY A 63 11.26 -9.56 18.86
C GLY A 63 12.69 -9.57 19.39
N GLY A 64 12.91 -8.77 20.44
CA GLY A 64 14.19 -8.58 21.11
C GLY A 64 14.99 -7.41 20.54
N TRP A 65 14.70 -6.19 20.95
CA TRP A 65 15.77 -5.19 21.03
C TRP A 65 16.80 -5.72 22.04
N PRO A 66 18.12 -5.57 21.82
CA PRO A 66 19.13 -6.06 22.76
C PRO A 66 18.92 -5.57 24.20
N GLN A 67 18.25 -4.42 24.36
CA GLN A 67 17.95 -3.83 25.66
C GLN A 67 16.79 -4.50 26.43
N ASP A 68 15.92 -5.27 25.77
CA ASP A 68 14.62 -5.63 26.35
C ASP A 68 14.54 -7.08 26.88
N ASP A 69 15.52 -7.94 26.62
CA ASP A 69 15.62 -9.33 27.13
C ASP A 69 14.29 -10.14 27.08
N LEU A 70 13.45 -9.81 26.10
CA LEU A 70 12.11 -10.36 25.91
C LEU A 70 12.17 -11.48 24.85
N PRO A 71 11.50 -12.63 25.06
CA PRO A 71 11.40 -13.68 24.05
C PRO A 71 10.82 -13.12 22.74
N PRO A 72 11.15 -13.71 21.57
CA PRO A 72 10.66 -13.24 20.29
C PRO A 72 9.13 -13.14 20.35
N SER A 73 8.63 -11.91 20.34
CA SER A 73 7.21 -11.65 20.45
C SER A 73 6.53 -12.03 19.14
N GLY A 74 5.21 -12.26 19.19
CA GLY A 74 4.38 -12.39 17.99
C GLY A 74 4.29 -11.10 17.16
N ALA A 75 5.19 -10.15 17.35
CA ALA A 75 5.22 -8.90 16.64
C ALA A 75 5.61 -9.10 15.17
N VAL A 76 5.11 -8.16 14.37
CA VAL A 76 5.27 -8.11 12.93
C VAL A 76 5.88 -6.76 12.61
N ALA A 77 7.02 -6.77 11.92
CA ALA A 77 7.52 -5.57 11.26
C ALA A 77 6.96 -5.50 9.85
N VAL A 78 6.52 -4.30 9.44
CA VAL A 78 6.27 -3.99 8.03
C VAL A 78 7.62 -3.75 7.38
N GLU A 79 7.86 -4.36 6.23
CA GLU A 79 9.12 -4.21 5.50
C GLU A 79 8.95 -3.44 4.20
N GLN A 80 7.80 -3.60 3.57
CA GLN A 80 7.55 -3.07 2.24
C GLN A 80 6.06 -3.00 1.98
N THR A 81 5.64 -2.01 1.21
CA THR A 81 4.29 -1.95 0.66
C THR A 81 4.34 -1.92 -0.86
N ASP A 82 3.64 -2.84 -1.52
CA ASP A 82 3.46 -2.84 -2.97
C ASP A 82 2.02 -2.47 -3.32
N GLN A 83 1.81 -1.66 -4.35
CA GLN A 83 0.50 -1.30 -4.87
C GLN A 83 0.41 -1.66 -6.36
N VAL A 84 -0.71 -2.27 -6.75
CA VAL A 84 -1.02 -2.55 -8.15
C VAL A 84 -1.92 -1.45 -8.69
N ILE A 85 -1.50 -0.82 -9.78
CA ILE A 85 -2.23 0.24 -10.48
C ILE A 85 -2.40 -0.20 -11.92
N LEU A 86 -3.61 -0.08 -12.47
CA LEU A 86 -3.87 -0.42 -13.87
C LEU A 86 -3.90 0.86 -14.71
N ALA A 87 -2.99 0.96 -15.67
CA ALA A 87 -2.97 2.07 -16.61
C ALA A 87 -4.14 2.01 -17.59
N ASP A 88 -4.42 3.14 -18.25
CA ASP A 88 -5.54 3.28 -19.19
C ASP A 88 -5.40 2.34 -20.41
N ASP A 89 -4.17 1.98 -20.77
CA ASP A 89 -3.86 0.99 -21.81
C ASP A 89 -3.99 -0.48 -21.33
N GLY A 90 -4.32 -0.68 -20.05
CA GLY A 90 -4.43 -1.98 -19.40
C GLY A 90 -3.10 -2.56 -18.95
N THR A 91 -2.00 -1.80 -18.95
CA THR A 91 -0.71 -2.24 -18.40
C THR A 91 -0.75 -2.17 -16.88
N PRO A 92 -0.52 -3.28 -16.16
CA PRO A 92 -0.40 -3.24 -14.70
C PRO A 92 0.97 -2.69 -14.30
N TRP A 93 0.96 -1.74 -13.37
CA TRP A 93 2.13 -1.11 -12.77
C TRP A 93 2.19 -1.42 -11.27
N ILE A 94 3.40 -1.69 -10.80
CA ILE A 94 3.69 -1.89 -9.38
C ILE A 94 4.37 -0.64 -8.86
N ARG A 95 3.79 -0.04 -7.82
CA ARG A 95 4.42 0.98 -6.99
C ARG A 95 4.89 0.31 -5.71
N ARG A 96 6.20 0.20 -5.53
CA ARG A 96 6.84 -0.40 -4.36
C ARG A 96 7.37 0.69 -3.46
N ASP A 97 7.11 0.57 -2.17
CA ASP A 97 7.65 1.41 -1.11
C ASP A 97 8.46 0.52 -0.16
N VAL A 98 9.80 0.58 -0.26
CA VAL A 98 10.73 -0.34 0.41
C VAL A 98 10.97 0.03 1.88
N ALA A 99 10.48 1.19 2.32
CA ALA A 99 10.77 1.72 3.65
C ALA A 99 9.61 2.61 4.15
N PRO A 100 8.37 2.07 4.21
CA PRO A 100 7.17 2.88 4.45
C PRO A 100 7.13 3.59 5.80
N GLU A 101 7.99 3.19 6.74
CA GLU A 101 8.17 3.83 8.05
C GLU A 101 9.05 5.08 8.02
N PHE A 102 9.78 5.34 6.92
CA PHE A 102 10.62 6.52 6.76
C PHE A 102 9.91 7.57 5.89
N GLU A 103 10.07 8.86 6.23
CA GLU A 103 9.48 9.95 5.45
C GLU A 103 10.09 10.09 4.04
N ASP A 104 11.32 9.63 3.84
CA ASP A 104 11.96 9.54 2.52
C ASP A 104 11.62 8.18 1.89
N ALA A 105 10.50 8.17 1.17
CA ALA A 105 9.99 6.95 0.56
C ALA A 105 10.88 6.54 -0.64
N ASP A 106 11.59 5.41 -0.52
CA ASP A 106 12.25 4.74 -1.64
C ASP A 106 11.19 4.07 -2.53
N VAL A 107 10.46 4.92 -3.27
CA VAL A 107 9.37 4.51 -4.15
C VAL A 107 9.93 4.07 -5.49
N ARG A 108 9.65 2.83 -5.85
CA ARG A 108 10.10 2.21 -7.10
C ARG A 108 8.90 1.81 -7.94
N TRP A 109 9.03 2.01 -9.24
CA TRP A 109 7.98 1.70 -10.20
C TRP A 109 8.46 0.66 -11.20
N HIS A 110 7.60 -0.28 -11.54
CA HIS A 110 7.86 -1.18 -12.66
C HIS A 110 6.57 -1.75 -13.24
N PRO A 111 6.54 -2.08 -14.54
CA PRO A 111 5.43 -2.83 -15.10
C PRO A 111 5.43 -4.27 -14.54
N ALA A 112 4.24 -4.83 -14.40
CA ALA A 112 4.03 -6.25 -14.16
C ALA A 112 3.63 -6.97 -15.46
N PRO A 113 3.87 -8.29 -15.56
CA PRO A 113 3.36 -9.06 -16.68
C PRO A 113 1.83 -9.04 -16.71
N ARG A 114 1.25 -8.59 -17.85
CA ARG A 114 -0.21 -8.53 -18.03
C ARG A 114 -0.88 -9.89 -17.81
N SER A 115 -0.25 -10.98 -18.24
CA SER A 115 -0.76 -12.34 -18.05
C SER A 115 -0.82 -12.77 -16.58
N ALA A 116 0.08 -12.29 -15.73
CA ALA A 116 0.05 -12.54 -14.29
C ALA A 116 -1.11 -11.78 -13.64
N TYR A 117 -1.33 -10.52 -14.04
CA TYR A 117 -2.46 -9.72 -13.56
C TYR A 117 -3.83 -10.27 -14.00
N GLU A 118 -3.97 -10.67 -15.28
CA GLU A 118 -5.23 -11.26 -15.77
C GLU A 118 -5.54 -12.60 -15.09
N ARG A 119 -4.51 -13.38 -14.74
CA ARG A 119 -4.68 -14.60 -13.94
C ARG A 119 -5.15 -14.27 -12.53
N TRP A 120 -4.55 -13.26 -11.90
CA TRP A 120 -4.94 -12.78 -10.58
C TRP A 120 -6.43 -12.38 -10.53
N GLU A 121 -6.88 -11.57 -11.50
CA GLU A 121 -8.27 -11.13 -11.61
C GLU A 121 -9.23 -12.30 -11.82
N ARG A 122 -8.88 -13.23 -12.72
CA ARG A 122 -9.75 -14.37 -13.08
C ARG A 122 -9.97 -15.33 -11.91
N GLU A 123 -8.92 -15.56 -11.12
CA GLU A 123 -8.97 -16.55 -10.04
C GLU A 123 -9.68 -16.01 -8.80
N GLY A 124 -9.74 -14.68 -8.63
CA GLY A 124 -10.42 -14.03 -7.52
C GLY A 124 -9.71 -14.29 -6.19
N VAL A 125 -9.60 -13.25 -5.36
CA VAL A 125 -8.83 -13.34 -4.10
C VAL A 125 -9.67 -13.02 -2.88
N PHE A 126 -10.69 -12.17 -3.05
CA PHE A 126 -11.65 -11.82 -2.01
C PHE A 126 -12.98 -12.53 -2.29
N PRO A 127 -13.33 -13.61 -1.56
CA PRO A 127 -14.60 -14.29 -1.76
C PRO A 127 -15.77 -13.32 -1.55
N GLY A 128 -16.71 -13.28 -2.51
CA GLY A 128 -17.89 -12.41 -2.47
C GLY A 128 -17.68 -10.96 -2.94
N ALA A 129 -16.62 -10.68 -3.69
CA ALA A 129 -16.51 -9.46 -4.50
C ALA A 129 -17.10 -9.74 -5.89
N THR A 130 -18.34 -9.31 -6.13
CA THR A 130 -18.84 -9.24 -7.52
C THR A 130 -18.20 -8.03 -8.18
N PRO A 131 -17.63 -8.16 -9.39
CA PRO A 131 -17.15 -7.01 -10.13
C PRO A 131 -18.33 -6.05 -10.36
N SER A 132 -18.19 -4.80 -9.91
CA SER A 132 -19.12 -3.75 -10.30
C SER A 132 -18.96 -3.54 -11.80
N ALA A 133 -19.96 -3.95 -12.57
CA ALA A 133 -20.00 -3.71 -14.01
C ALA A 133 -19.84 -2.21 -14.29
N PRO A 134 -19.01 -1.81 -15.26
CA PRO A 134 -18.89 -0.41 -15.63
C PRO A 134 -20.13 0.00 -16.42
N GLY A 135 -20.91 0.93 -15.86
CA GLY A 135 -22.00 1.61 -16.55
C GLY A 135 -23.39 1.20 -16.09
N SER A 136 -23.92 1.91 -15.11
CA SER A 136 -25.35 2.24 -15.05
C SER A 136 -25.54 3.46 -14.15
N ASP A 137 -25.94 4.56 -14.78
CA ASP A 137 -26.48 5.74 -14.12
C ASP A 137 -27.72 5.41 -13.27
N PRO A 138 -28.03 6.23 -12.26
CA PRO A 138 -28.90 5.86 -11.14
C PRO A 138 -30.38 6.02 -11.48
N GLY A 139 -31.00 4.94 -11.95
CA GLY A 139 -32.44 4.84 -12.19
C GLY A 139 -33.13 4.01 -11.11
N TRP A 140 -33.72 4.71 -10.14
CA TRP A 140 -34.78 4.30 -9.20
C TRP A 140 -35.33 2.86 -9.35
N TRP A 141 -34.95 1.96 -8.43
CA TRP A 141 -35.78 0.80 -8.11
C TRP A 141 -35.86 0.65 -6.59
N VAL A 142 -37.08 0.80 -6.10
CA VAL A 142 -37.50 0.44 -4.75
C VAL A 142 -37.53 -1.09 -4.69
N VAL A 143 -36.68 -1.69 -3.87
CA VAL A 143 -36.86 -3.08 -3.43
C VAL A 143 -37.29 -3.04 -1.96
N PRO A 144 -38.50 -3.54 -1.62
CA PRO A 144 -38.93 -3.65 -0.23
C PRO A 144 -38.25 -4.85 0.42
N GLY A 145 -37.63 -4.63 1.58
CA GLY A 145 -37.24 -5.71 2.48
C GLY A 145 -35.75 -5.98 2.60
N VAL A 146 -35.00 -5.04 3.18
CA VAL A 146 -33.91 -5.38 4.11
C VAL A 146 -33.96 -4.39 5.26
N VAL A 147 -34.17 -4.93 6.46
CA VAL A 147 -34.12 -4.26 7.76
C VAL A 147 -32.76 -3.61 7.95
N GLY A 148 -32.77 -2.34 8.35
CA GLY A 148 -31.62 -1.44 8.22
C GLY A 148 -30.50 -1.56 9.25
N VAL A 149 -29.42 -0.84 8.94
CA VAL A 149 -28.64 -0.03 9.88
C VAL A 149 -28.27 1.26 9.13
N VAL A 150 -28.86 2.38 9.54
CA VAL A 150 -28.41 3.74 9.22
C VAL A 150 -27.73 4.28 10.48
N LEU A 151 -26.43 4.53 10.40
CA LEU A 151 -25.58 5.27 11.33
C LEU A 151 -24.19 5.28 10.70
N GLY A 152 -23.52 6.39 10.36
CA GLY A 152 -23.83 7.81 10.45
C GLY A 152 -22.69 8.53 9.72
N ALA A 153 -22.98 9.73 9.23
CA ALA A 153 -22.00 10.60 8.59
C ALA A 153 -20.83 10.91 9.53
N GLY A 154 -19.61 10.82 9.00
CA GLY A 154 -18.38 11.21 9.68
C GLY A 154 -17.27 11.35 8.65
N GLY A 155 -17.23 12.51 7.99
CA GLY A 155 -16.25 12.82 6.97
C GLY A 155 -14.83 12.77 7.52
N VAL A 156 -13.95 12.00 6.87
CA VAL A 156 -12.52 12.19 7.03
C VAL A 156 -12.11 13.24 6.01
N LEU A 157 -11.92 14.46 6.50
CA LEU A 157 -11.30 15.55 5.76
C LEU A 157 -9.92 15.10 5.29
N LEU A 158 -9.75 15.10 3.96
CA LEU A 158 -8.46 15.07 3.29
C LEU A 158 -7.64 16.29 3.77
N VAL A 159 -6.55 16.05 4.50
CA VAL A 159 -5.54 17.11 4.70
C VAL A 159 -4.76 17.23 3.40
N ARG A 160 -5.19 18.20 2.60
CA ARG A 160 -4.54 18.67 1.39
C ARG A 160 -3.27 19.44 1.76
N ARG A 161 -2.17 19.00 1.15
CA ARG A 161 -0.83 19.60 1.08
C ARG A 161 -0.86 21.12 0.84
N ALA A 162 -0.07 21.86 1.62
CA ALA A 162 0.34 23.24 1.32
C ALA A 162 1.85 23.39 1.59
N ALA A 163 2.65 23.14 0.55
CA ALA A 163 4.05 23.54 0.54
C ALA A 163 4.12 25.01 0.08
N ALA A 164 4.06 25.94 1.03
CA ALA A 164 4.48 27.31 0.80
C ALA A 164 5.95 27.41 1.19
N ARG A 165 6.83 27.55 0.20
CA ARG A 165 8.18 28.09 0.42
C ARG A 165 8.05 29.51 0.96
N ARG A 166 8.65 29.78 2.11
CA ARG A 166 9.15 31.11 2.46
C ARG A 166 10.36 30.96 3.38
N ASP A 167 11.44 31.60 2.97
CA ASP A 167 12.78 31.55 3.52
C ASP A 167 12.85 31.75 5.05
N ALA A 168 13.57 30.86 5.73
CA ALA A 168 14.12 31.10 7.07
C ALA A 168 15.54 30.54 7.11
N GLY A 169 16.52 31.44 7.25
CA GLY A 169 17.95 31.15 7.22
C GLY A 169 18.48 30.33 8.40
N PRO A 170 19.78 30.00 8.39
CA PRO A 170 20.37 29.02 9.29
C PRO A 170 20.62 29.61 10.69
N PRO A 171 20.25 28.92 11.79
CA PRO A 171 20.73 29.31 13.10
C PRO A 171 22.17 28.79 13.28
N ARG A 172 23.10 29.74 13.47
CA ARG A 172 24.43 29.51 14.04
C ARG A 172 24.35 29.47 15.57
N ASP A 173 25.40 28.88 16.11
CA ASP A 173 25.95 28.93 17.47
C ASP A 173 25.60 27.80 18.47
N GLU A 174 26.65 27.02 18.75
CA GLU A 174 26.83 25.98 19.77
C GLU A 174 26.57 26.49 21.21
N PRO A 175 26.56 25.59 22.20
CA PRO A 175 27.81 25.50 22.96
C PRO A 175 28.25 24.07 23.28
N ARG A 176 29.57 23.91 23.23
CA ARG A 176 30.39 22.75 23.54
C ARG A 176 30.14 22.25 24.96
N GLN A 177 30.00 20.94 25.11
CA GLN A 177 30.18 20.28 26.40
C GLN A 177 31.46 19.45 26.35
N GLU A 178 32.47 19.95 27.08
CA GLU A 178 33.67 19.22 27.47
C GLU A 178 33.26 18.11 28.44
N LEU A 179 33.61 16.85 28.14
CA LEU A 179 33.58 15.79 29.15
C LEU A 179 34.97 15.74 29.81
N ILE A 180 34.97 16.08 31.09
CA ILE A 180 36.08 16.01 32.03
C ILE A 180 36.48 14.54 32.23
N GLU A 181 37.78 14.26 32.12
CA GLU A 181 38.41 13.03 32.62
C GLU A 181 38.31 12.98 34.16
N LEU A 182 37.88 11.83 34.69
CA LEU A 182 38.05 11.43 36.08
C LEU A 182 38.34 9.92 36.14
#